data_AF-A0A352IS36-F1
#
_entry.id   AF-A0A352IS36-F1
#
_cell.length_a   1.000
_cell.length_b   1.000
_cell.length_c   1.000
_cell.angle_alpha   90.00
_cell.angle_beta   90.00
_cell.angle_gamma   90.00
#
_symmetry.space_group_name_H-M   'P 1'
#
loop_
_entity.id
_entity.type
_entity.pdbx_description
1 polymer ?
#
loop_
_entity_poly.entity_id
_entity_poly.type
_entity_poly.pdbx_seq_one_letter_code
_entity_poly.pdbx_strand_id
1 'polypeptide(L)'
;AVQQKAAKARAEKERIEERERELAGLSRSVGTVEHRFPHLKAVEAEQPLDIEQVSVAAFDDLQTQLDDLEERRRSILDHLRQFVYLGIHDDTEGELQKDSPASSAIRETFKGLSDLFAGMAERWNVLEQQVGIHNETVASYRQALKSNHEHIARFEAQLNRELEGVRINDLVEIRVDIHTDPKFRNLVEEANNIDPYGNQLQSDAFYDRLRVFVADFFGEGGSKRLTMDK
;
A
#
# COMPACT_ATOMS: atom_id res chain seq x y z
N ALA A 1 -63.98 53.72 15.21
CA ALA A 1 -62.69 54.21 14.66
C ALA A 1 -61.56 54.23 15.70
N VAL A 2 -61.71 54.93 16.84
CA VAL A 2 -60.64 55.06 17.87
C VAL A 2 -60.27 53.72 18.53
N GLN A 3 -61.27 52.92 18.94
CA GLN A 3 -61.02 51.58 19.53
C GLN A 3 -60.30 50.62 18.56
N GLN A 4 -60.58 50.72 17.26
CA GLN A 4 -59.97 49.88 16.23
C GLN A 4 -58.51 50.29 15.95
N LYS A 5 -58.20 51.60 16.00
CA LYS A 5 -56.81 52.10 15.97
C LYS A 5 -56.03 51.69 17.20
N ALA A 6 -56.64 51.76 18.39
CA ALA A 6 -56.01 51.35 19.64
C ALA A 6 -55.71 49.84 19.67
N ALA A 7 -56.60 49.01 19.13
CA ALA A 7 -56.38 47.57 19.00
C ALA A 7 -55.23 47.24 18.03
N LYS A 8 -55.16 47.91 16.86
CA LYS A 8 -54.04 47.77 15.93
C LYS A 8 -52.70 48.16 16.56
N ALA A 9 -52.64 49.31 17.22
CA ALA A 9 -51.41 49.78 17.87
C ALA A 9 -50.95 48.85 18.99
N ARG A 10 -51.87 48.22 19.74
CA ARG A 10 -51.53 47.21 20.76
C ARG A 10 -50.96 45.93 20.14
N ALA A 11 -51.60 45.41 19.08
CA ALA A 11 -51.10 44.22 18.39
C ALA A 11 -49.73 44.46 17.73
N GLU A 12 -49.50 45.66 17.20
CA GLU A 12 -48.21 46.05 16.62
C GLU A 12 -47.14 46.19 17.72
N LYS A 13 -47.48 46.77 18.87
CA LYS A 13 -46.61 46.81 20.05
C LYS A 13 -46.23 45.40 20.53
N GLU A 14 -47.20 44.50 20.67
CA GLU A 14 -46.93 43.11 21.10
C GLU A 14 -46.01 42.38 20.13
N ARG A 15 -46.20 42.54 18.81
CA ARG A 15 -45.30 42.00 17.78
C ARG A 15 -43.87 42.53 17.91
N ILE A 16 -43.71 43.84 18.16
CA ILE A 16 -42.39 44.44 18.32
C ILE A 16 -41.71 43.92 19.60
N GLU A 17 -42.44 43.85 20.71
CA GLU A 17 -41.91 43.32 21.99
C GLU A 17 -41.55 41.83 21.92
N GLU A 18 -42.26 41.04 21.11
CA GLU A 18 -41.92 39.65 20.84
C GLU A 18 -40.65 39.55 19.98
N ARG A 19 -40.56 40.35 18.93
CA ARG A 19 -39.38 40.42 18.06
C ARG A 19 -38.12 40.89 18.80
N GLU A 20 -38.25 41.85 19.71
CA GLU A 20 -37.15 42.32 20.55
C GLU A 20 -36.65 41.20 21.48
N ARG A 21 -37.56 40.42 22.07
CA ARG A 21 -37.20 39.26 22.89
C ARG A 21 -36.49 38.17 22.09
N GLU A 22 -36.94 37.89 20.86
CA GLU A 22 -36.26 36.96 19.94
C GLU A 22 -34.83 37.41 19.64
N LEU A 23 -34.65 38.67 19.23
CA LEU A 23 -33.33 39.22 18.88
C LEU A 23 -32.38 39.24 20.09
N ALA A 24 -32.88 39.57 21.28
CA ALA A 24 -32.11 39.50 22.51
C ALA A 24 -31.70 38.06 22.87
N GLY A 25 -32.55 37.07 22.55
CA GLY A 25 -32.22 35.65 22.64
C GLY A 25 -31.11 35.28 21.65
N LEU A 26 -31.27 35.66 20.39
CA LEU A 26 -30.33 35.39 19.32
C LEU A 26 -28.93 35.94 19.62
N SER A 27 -28.85 37.17 20.13
CA SER A 27 -27.58 37.80 20.52
C SER A 27 -26.81 36.99 21.56
N ARG A 28 -27.50 36.35 22.52
CA ARG A 28 -26.86 35.46 23.50
C ARG A 28 -26.38 34.15 22.85
N SER A 29 -27.17 33.56 21.97
CA SER A 29 -26.81 32.33 21.25
C SER A 29 -25.61 32.56 20.33
N VAL A 30 -25.58 33.69 19.59
CA VAL A 30 -24.44 34.11 18.77
C VAL A 30 -23.17 34.20 19.61
N GLY A 31 -23.21 34.81 20.80
CA GLY A 31 -22.05 34.86 21.69
C GLY A 31 -21.52 33.49 22.12
N THR A 32 -22.40 32.50 22.23
CA THR A 32 -22.01 31.11 22.55
C THR A 32 -21.32 30.45 21.36
N VAL A 33 -21.89 30.58 20.15
CA VAL A 33 -21.31 30.05 18.90
C VAL A 33 -19.97 30.73 18.59
N GLU A 34 -19.87 32.04 18.78
CA GLU A 34 -18.62 32.79 18.63
C GLU A 34 -17.48 32.30 19.52
N HIS A 35 -17.80 31.80 20.71
CA HIS A 35 -16.79 31.22 21.61
C HIS A 35 -16.39 29.81 21.17
N ARG A 36 -17.35 29.02 20.68
CA ARG A 36 -17.13 27.66 20.17
C ARG A 36 -16.35 27.65 18.86
N PHE A 37 -16.60 28.62 17.97
CA PHE A 37 -16.02 28.72 16.64
C PHE A 37 -15.26 30.05 16.46
N PRO A 38 -14.09 30.26 17.11
CA PRO A 38 -13.37 31.53 17.07
C PRO A 38 -12.96 31.97 15.66
N HIS A 39 -12.74 31.00 14.76
CA HIS A 39 -12.35 31.25 13.38
C HIS A 39 -13.44 31.97 12.56
N LEU A 40 -14.72 31.85 12.96
CA LEU A 40 -15.81 32.57 12.30
C LEU A 40 -15.75 34.09 12.56
N LYS A 41 -15.08 34.54 13.63
CA LYS A 41 -14.88 35.98 13.91
C LYS A 41 -14.00 36.69 12.89
N ALA A 42 -13.13 35.94 12.21
CA ALA A 42 -12.26 36.48 11.18
C ALA A 42 -12.93 36.53 9.81
N VAL A 43 -14.16 36.00 9.68
CA VAL A 43 -14.90 35.97 8.42
C VAL A 43 -15.70 37.25 8.29
N GLU A 44 -15.39 38.04 7.26
CA GLU A 44 -16.21 39.19 6.89
C GLU A 44 -17.31 38.74 5.91
N ALA A 45 -18.55 39.18 6.16
CA ALA A 45 -19.65 38.95 5.24
C ALA A 45 -19.56 39.92 4.06
N GLU A 46 -19.64 39.41 2.83
CA GLU A 46 -19.63 40.25 1.62
C GLU A 46 -20.84 41.19 1.53
N GLN A 47 -21.97 40.78 2.12
CA GLN A 47 -23.20 41.56 2.17
C GLN A 47 -23.87 41.44 3.55
N PRO A 48 -24.47 42.53 4.06
CA PRO A 48 -25.27 42.47 5.27
C PRO A 48 -26.49 41.57 5.06
N LEU A 49 -26.80 40.75 6.07
CA LEU A 49 -27.99 39.90 6.05
C LEU A 49 -29.25 40.77 6.14
N ASP A 50 -30.29 40.42 5.39
CA ASP A 50 -31.58 41.09 5.48
C ASP A 50 -32.23 40.83 6.86
N ILE A 51 -32.80 41.87 7.46
CA ILE A 51 -33.42 41.83 8.80
C ILE A 51 -34.59 40.83 8.83
N GLU A 52 -35.29 40.66 7.70
CA GLU A 52 -36.39 39.69 7.58
C GLU A 52 -35.92 38.23 7.61
N GLN A 53 -34.66 37.97 7.26
CA GLN A 53 -34.07 36.63 7.26
C GLN A 53 -33.50 36.23 8.64
N VAL A 54 -33.26 37.21 9.52
CA VAL A 54 -32.77 36.96 10.86
C VAL A 54 -33.87 36.28 11.68
N SER A 55 -33.72 35.00 12.02
CA SER A 55 -34.67 34.31 12.89
C SER A 55 -33.95 33.29 13.77
N VAL A 56 -34.58 32.93 14.89
CA VAL A 56 -34.06 31.89 15.79
C VAL A 56 -33.97 30.56 15.06
N ALA A 57 -35.01 30.19 14.29
CA ALA A 57 -35.02 28.96 13.51
C ALA A 57 -33.88 28.89 12.48
N ALA A 58 -33.65 29.96 11.71
CA ALA A 58 -32.56 30.00 10.74
C ALA A 58 -31.18 29.92 11.40
N PHE A 59 -31.02 30.49 12.59
CA PHE A 59 -29.78 30.40 13.35
C PHE A 59 -29.55 29.01 13.96
N ASP A 60 -30.60 28.38 14.49
CA ASP A 60 -30.54 27.02 15.03
C ASP A 60 -30.19 26.02 13.91
N ASP A 61 -30.74 26.20 12.70
CA ASP A 61 -30.39 25.42 11.52
C ASP A 61 -28.90 25.60 11.14
N LEU A 62 -28.40 26.84 11.14
CA LEU A 62 -26.97 27.13 10.88
C LEU A 62 -26.06 26.52 11.95
N GLN A 63 -26.46 26.59 13.21
CA GLN A 63 -25.70 25.99 14.31
C GLN A 63 -25.63 24.47 14.15
N THR A 64 -26.74 23.82 13.79
CA THR A 64 -26.77 22.39 13.50
C THR A 64 -25.85 22.03 12.33
N GLN A 65 -25.86 22.82 11.26
CA GLN A 65 -24.96 22.61 10.11
C GLN A 65 -23.48 22.77 10.46
N LEU A 66 -23.14 23.72 11.35
CA LEU A 66 -21.78 23.90 11.86
C LEU A 66 -21.32 22.72 12.71
N ASP A 67 -22.20 22.23 13.58
CA ASP A 67 -21.94 21.06 14.43
C ASP A 67 -21.71 19.80 13.56
N ASP A 68 -22.56 19.58 12.56
CA ASP A 68 -22.42 18.50 11.56
C ASP A 68 -21.09 18.60 10.78
N LEU A 69 -20.68 19.82 10.43
CA LEU A 69 -19.44 20.05 9.70
C LEU A 69 -18.20 19.72 10.56
N GLU A 70 -18.21 20.10 11.84
CA GLU A 70 -17.14 19.74 12.78
C GLU A 70 -17.06 18.24 13.00
N GLU A 71 -18.20 17.57 13.17
CA GLU A 71 -18.24 16.12 13.35
C GLU A 71 -17.69 15.39 12.11
N ARG A 72 -18.12 15.80 10.91
CA ARG A 72 -17.59 15.26 9.65
C ARG A 72 -16.09 15.52 9.50
N ARG A 73 -15.64 16.73 9.82
CA ARG A 73 -14.22 17.09 9.76
C ARG A 73 -13.40 16.23 10.71
N ARG A 74 -13.86 16.04 11.95
CA ARG A 74 -13.21 15.17 12.94
C ARG A 74 -13.14 13.73 12.46
N SER A 75 -14.27 13.21 11.97
CA SER A 75 -14.33 11.86 11.40
C SER A 75 -13.34 11.68 10.25
N ILE A 76 -13.28 12.61 9.29
CA ILE A 76 -12.30 12.57 8.20
C ILE A 76 -10.87 12.53 8.75
N LEU A 77 -10.56 13.39 9.73
CA LEU A 77 -9.23 13.45 10.33
C LEU A 77 -8.85 12.15 11.05
N ASP A 78 -9.78 11.56 11.79
CA ASP A 78 -9.55 10.30 12.49
C ASP A 78 -9.21 9.17 11.51
N HIS A 79 -9.94 9.08 10.38
CA HIS A 79 -9.64 8.09 9.33
C HIS A 79 -8.31 8.37 8.62
N LEU A 80 -8.01 9.63 8.29
CA LEU A 80 -6.72 9.99 7.68
C LEU A 80 -5.54 9.67 8.61
N ARG A 81 -5.67 9.96 9.91
CA ARG A 81 -4.67 9.58 10.92
C ARG A 81 -4.50 8.08 11.05
N GLN A 82 -5.59 7.31 10.90
CA GLN A 82 -5.52 5.85 10.89
C GLN A 82 -4.70 5.32 9.70
N PHE A 83 -4.84 5.92 8.51
CA PHE A 83 -3.99 5.56 7.36
C PHE A 83 -2.51 5.83 7.61
N VAL A 84 -2.19 6.93 8.30
CA VAL A 84 -0.81 7.24 8.71
C VAL A 84 -0.30 6.23 9.74
N TYR A 85 -1.12 5.91 10.74
CA TYR A 85 -0.76 4.92 11.76
C TYR A 85 -0.49 3.53 11.19
N LEU A 86 -1.24 3.13 10.15
CA LEU A 86 -1.04 1.86 9.45
C LEU A 86 0.15 1.88 8.48
N GLY A 87 0.84 3.02 8.31
CA GLY A 87 1.93 3.16 7.35
C GLY A 87 1.50 3.12 5.88
N ILE A 88 0.20 3.34 5.60
CA ILE A 88 -0.34 3.39 4.24
C ILE A 88 0.00 4.74 3.59
N HIS A 89 0.17 5.78 4.41
CA HIS A 89 0.56 7.11 3.97
C HIS A 89 1.52 7.75 4.98
N ASP A 90 2.45 8.57 4.49
CA ASP A 90 3.42 9.27 5.32
C ASP A 90 2.97 10.72 5.56
N ASP A 91 2.88 11.11 6.83
CA ASP A 91 2.67 12.51 7.24
C ASP A 91 4.02 13.15 7.59
N THR A 92 4.80 13.46 6.56
CA THR A 92 6.21 13.90 6.68
C THR A 92 6.38 15.14 7.55
N GLU A 93 5.41 16.05 7.53
CA GLU A 93 5.42 17.32 8.26
C GLU A 93 4.63 17.26 9.58
N GLY A 94 3.97 16.12 9.88
CA GLY A 94 3.13 15.96 11.06
C GLY A 94 1.90 16.88 11.05
N GLU A 95 1.49 17.39 9.88
CA GLU A 95 0.44 18.39 9.77
C GLU A 95 -0.91 17.81 10.19
N LEU A 96 -1.18 16.53 9.90
CA LEU A 96 -2.44 15.88 10.28
C LEU A 96 -2.53 15.61 11.78
N GLN A 97 -1.39 15.51 12.47
CA GLN A 97 -1.32 15.27 13.91
C GLN A 97 -1.58 16.52 14.76
N LYS A 98 -1.57 17.70 14.15
CA LYS A 98 -1.91 18.95 14.84
C LYS A 98 -3.37 18.95 15.27
N ASP A 99 -3.70 19.74 16.29
CA ASP A 99 -5.09 19.88 16.78
C ASP A 99 -6.00 20.54 15.74
N SER A 100 -5.46 21.42 14.91
CA SER A 100 -6.18 22.10 13.82
C SER A 100 -5.38 22.07 12.52
N PRO A 101 -5.38 20.93 11.81
CA PRO A 101 -4.70 20.77 10.53
C PRO A 101 -5.32 21.68 9.46
N ALA A 102 -4.49 22.24 8.57
CA ALA A 102 -5.00 23.06 7.49
C ALA A 102 -5.88 22.24 6.53
N SER A 103 -6.96 22.85 6.00
CA SER A 103 -7.82 22.17 5.02
C SER A 103 -7.12 21.85 3.69
N SER A 104 -5.96 22.45 3.43
CA SER A 104 -5.06 22.05 2.33
C SER A 104 -4.41 20.70 2.61
N ALA A 105 -3.84 20.51 3.80
CA ALA A 105 -3.20 19.26 4.21
C ALA A 105 -4.16 18.06 4.15
N ILE A 106 -5.40 18.24 4.63
CA ILE A 106 -6.46 17.22 4.53
C ILE A 106 -6.73 16.84 3.07
N ARG A 107 -6.87 17.84 2.19
CA ARG A 107 -7.16 17.62 0.76
C ARG A 107 -6.00 16.95 0.03
N GLU A 108 -4.77 17.36 0.33
CA GLU A 108 -3.57 16.78 -0.25
C GLU A 108 -3.39 15.32 0.15
N THR A 109 -3.56 15.03 1.44
CA THR A 109 -3.53 13.65 1.98
C THR A 109 -4.59 12.78 1.30
N PHE A 110 -5.83 13.28 1.20
CA PHE A 110 -6.91 12.56 0.55
C PHE A 110 -6.60 12.29 -0.94
N LYS A 111 -6.04 13.27 -1.63
CA LYS A 111 -5.62 13.12 -3.03
C LYS A 111 -4.51 12.06 -3.16
N GLY A 112 -3.49 12.11 -2.30
CA GLY A 112 -2.41 11.13 -2.30
C GLY A 112 -2.91 9.70 -2.06
N LEU A 113 -3.85 9.51 -1.13
CA LEU A 113 -4.52 8.22 -0.92
C LEU A 113 -5.33 7.80 -2.15
N SER A 114 -6.11 8.71 -2.73
CA SER A 114 -6.88 8.42 -3.94
C SER A 114 -5.99 7.96 -5.10
N ASP A 115 -4.87 8.64 -5.32
CA ASP A 115 -3.91 8.30 -6.36
C ASP A 115 -3.23 6.94 -6.08
N LEU A 116 -2.92 6.65 -4.81
CA LEU A 116 -2.37 5.36 -4.38
C LEU A 116 -3.34 4.21 -4.64
N PHE A 117 -4.61 4.35 -4.26
CA PHE A 117 -5.63 3.32 -4.50
C PHE A 117 -5.96 3.18 -5.99
N ALA A 118 -6.01 4.27 -6.75
CA ALA A 118 -6.21 4.22 -8.19
C ALA A 118 -5.07 3.47 -8.92
N GLY A 119 -3.83 3.62 -8.46
CA GLY A 119 -2.68 2.93 -9.02
C GLY A 119 -2.51 1.46 -8.57
N MET A 120 -3.28 1.00 -7.58
CA MET A 120 -3.07 -0.31 -6.95
C MET A 120 -3.31 -1.48 -7.92
N ALA A 121 -4.36 -1.40 -8.74
CA ALA A 121 -4.68 -2.45 -9.70
C ALA A 121 -3.59 -2.61 -10.76
N GLU A 122 -3.04 -1.51 -11.26
CA GLU A 122 -1.94 -1.55 -12.23
C GLU A 122 -0.66 -2.10 -11.61
N ARG A 123 -0.31 -1.65 -10.40
CA ARG A 123 0.86 -2.19 -9.66
C ARG A 123 0.73 -3.69 -9.42
N TRP A 124 -0.48 -4.16 -9.11
CA TRP A 124 -0.76 -5.58 -8.96
C TRP A 124 -0.53 -6.35 -10.26
N ASN A 125 -1.08 -5.88 -11.38
CA ASN A 125 -0.88 -6.52 -12.68
C ASN A 125 0.59 -6.58 -13.07
N VAL A 126 1.34 -5.49 -12.86
CA VAL A 126 2.78 -5.45 -13.12
C VAL A 126 3.52 -6.47 -12.26
N LEU A 127 3.20 -6.58 -10.97
CA LEU A 127 3.84 -7.54 -10.07
C LEU A 127 3.52 -8.99 -10.49
N GLU A 128 2.28 -9.27 -10.87
CA GLU A 128 1.87 -10.59 -11.36
C GLU A 128 2.62 -10.97 -12.65
N GLN A 129 2.75 -10.02 -13.59
CA GLN A 129 3.55 -10.23 -14.80
C GLN A 129 5.03 -10.46 -14.47
N GLN A 130 5.60 -9.71 -13.53
CA GLN A 130 6.98 -9.89 -13.08
C GLN A 130 7.21 -11.28 -12.46
N VAL A 131 6.27 -11.76 -11.64
CA VAL A 131 6.31 -13.11 -11.09
C VAL A 131 6.24 -14.16 -12.21
N GLY A 132 5.37 -13.96 -13.21
CA GLY A 132 5.28 -14.84 -14.37
C GLY A 132 6.60 -14.92 -15.16
N ILE A 133 7.18 -13.78 -15.52
CA ILE A 133 8.47 -13.68 -16.24
C ILE A 133 9.59 -14.32 -15.42
N HIS A 134 9.61 -14.07 -14.12
CA HIS A 134 10.59 -14.65 -13.20
C HIS A 134 10.47 -16.17 -13.16
N ASN A 135 9.26 -16.71 -13.06
CA ASN A 135 9.02 -18.16 -13.04
C ASN A 135 9.42 -18.82 -14.38
N GLU A 136 9.15 -18.18 -15.51
CA GLU A 136 9.61 -18.65 -16.83
C GLU A 136 11.15 -18.71 -16.90
N THR A 137 11.82 -17.68 -16.38
CA THR A 137 13.28 -17.60 -16.31
C THR A 137 13.86 -18.72 -15.44
N VAL A 138 13.29 -18.95 -14.25
CA VAL A 138 13.69 -20.04 -13.35
C VAL A 138 13.47 -21.41 -14.02
N ALA A 139 12.36 -21.59 -14.75
CA ALA A 139 12.09 -22.82 -15.47
C ALA A 139 13.14 -23.09 -16.57
N SER A 140 13.57 -22.06 -17.30
CA SER A 140 14.64 -22.14 -18.28
C SER A 140 15.98 -22.54 -17.65
N TYR A 141 16.37 -21.91 -16.53
CA TYR A 141 17.60 -22.27 -15.81
C TYR A 141 17.58 -23.71 -15.30
N ARG A 142 16.45 -24.16 -14.76
CA ARG A 142 16.28 -25.56 -14.38
C ARG A 142 16.46 -26.50 -15.56
N GLN A 143 15.88 -26.17 -16.72
CA GLN A 143 16.02 -27.01 -17.91
C GLN A 143 17.49 -27.12 -18.34
N ALA A 144 18.25 -26.03 -18.24
CA ALA A 144 19.69 -26.05 -18.48
C ALA A 144 20.45 -26.92 -17.46
N LEU A 145 20.14 -26.82 -16.17
CA LEU A 145 20.75 -27.66 -15.12
C LEU A 145 20.48 -29.15 -15.36
N LYS A 146 19.23 -29.51 -15.69
CA LYS A 146 18.83 -30.87 -16.00
C LYS A 146 19.55 -31.40 -17.25
N SER A 147 19.56 -30.62 -18.33
CA SER A 147 20.27 -30.97 -19.55
C SER A 147 21.75 -31.23 -19.27
N ASN A 148 22.41 -30.35 -18.51
CA ASN A 148 23.82 -30.51 -18.14
C ASN A 148 24.06 -31.79 -17.33
N HIS A 149 23.18 -32.12 -16.39
CA HIS A 149 23.28 -33.38 -15.64
C HIS A 149 23.17 -34.60 -16.56
N GLU A 150 22.20 -34.61 -17.48
CA GLU A 150 22.02 -35.68 -18.47
C GLU A 150 23.21 -35.78 -19.46
N HIS A 151 23.84 -34.65 -19.80
CA HIS A 151 25.06 -34.63 -20.60
C HIS A 151 26.23 -35.29 -19.89
N ILE A 152 26.44 -34.99 -18.59
CA ILE A 152 27.52 -35.61 -17.80
C ILE A 152 27.30 -37.12 -17.68
N ALA A 153 26.08 -37.56 -17.35
CA ALA A 153 25.76 -38.98 -17.23
C ALA A 153 25.95 -39.74 -18.56
N ARG A 154 25.57 -39.13 -19.70
CA ARG A 154 25.80 -39.72 -21.04
C ARG A 154 27.28 -39.81 -21.38
N PHE A 155 28.06 -38.80 -21.02
CA PHE A 155 29.51 -38.78 -21.24
C PHE A 155 30.22 -39.87 -20.44
N GLU A 156 29.89 -40.02 -19.15
CA GLU A 156 30.39 -41.11 -18.30
C GLU A 156 30.06 -42.50 -18.89
N ALA A 157 28.80 -42.71 -19.29
CA ALA A 157 28.38 -43.96 -19.89
C ALA A 157 29.07 -44.23 -21.23
N GLN A 158 29.38 -43.19 -22.02
CA GLN A 158 30.15 -43.34 -23.26
C GLN A 158 31.60 -43.72 -22.98
N LEU A 159 32.26 -43.03 -22.04
CA LEU A 159 33.65 -43.31 -21.69
C LEU A 159 33.82 -44.73 -21.16
N ASN A 160 32.90 -45.18 -20.30
CA ASN A 160 32.89 -46.55 -19.78
C ASN A 160 32.71 -47.59 -20.89
N ARG A 161 31.82 -47.35 -21.86
CA ARG A 161 31.68 -48.24 -23.03
C ARG A 161 32.93 -48.27 -23.91
N GLU A 162 33.61 -47.15 -24.09
CA GLU A 162 34.86 -47.09 -24.86
C GLU A 162 36.02 -47.80 -24.14
N LEU A 163 36.06 -47.75 -22.80
CA LEU A 163 37.08 -48.37 -21.96
C LEU A 163 36.84 -49.87 -21.69
N GLU A 164 35.60 -50.34 -21.78
CA GLU A 164 35.21 -51.76 -21.65
C GLU A 164 35.92 -52.68 -22.68
N GLY A 165 36.39 -52.12 -23.80
CA GLY A 165 37.14 -52.83 -24.84
C GLY A 165 38.67 -52.76 -24.71
N VAL A 166 39.22 -52.00 -23.77
CA VAL A 166 40.67 -51.75 -23.67
C VAL A 166 41.33 -52.80 -22.78
N ARG A 167 42.11 -53.71 -23.38
CA ARG A 167 42.97 -54.65 -22.65
C ARG A 167 44.40 -54.13 -22.56
N ILE A 168 44.79 -53.71 -21.38
CA ILE A 168 46.20 -53.49 -21.00
C ILE A 168 46.63 -54.73 -20.20
N ASN A 169 47.79 -55.31 -20.49
CA ASN A 169 48.26 -56.49 -19.77
C ASN A 169 48.32 -56.22 -18.25
N ASP A 170 47.85 -57.21 -17.48
CA ASP A 170 47.64 -57.20 -16.02
C ASP A 170 46.47 -56.36 -15.45
N LEU A 171 45.55 -55.85 -16.30
CA LEU A 171 44.38 -55.07 -15.85
C LEU A 171 43.05 -55.74 -16.25
N VAL A 172 42.17 -55.99 -15.28
CA VAL A 172 40.92 -56.77 -15.45
C VAL A 172 39.78 -55.93 -16.05
N GLU A 173 39.65 -54.65 -15.67
CA GLU A 173 38.63 -53.71 -16.18
C GLU A 173 39.08 -52.27 -15.89
N ILE A 174 38.78 -51.33 -16.79
CA ILE A 174 38.91 -49.89 -16.52
C ILE A 174 37.50 -49.31 -16.47
N ARG A 175 37.11 -48.79 -15.31
CA ARG A 175 35.87 -48.03 -15.10
C ARG A 175 36.21 -46.61 -14.67
N VAL A 176 35.51 -45.66 -15.25
CA VAL A 176 35.60 -44.24 -14.88
C VAL A 176 34.27 -43.84 -14.27
N ASP A 177 34.33 -43.49 -12.99
CA ASP A 177 33.20 -42.96 -12.25
C ASP A 177 33.31 -41.43 -12.20
N ILE A 178 32.34 -40.74 -12.80
CA ILE A 178 32.28 -39.27 -12.80
C ILE A 178 31.27 -38.83 -11.75
N HIS A 179 31.77 -38.41 -10.59
CA HIS A 179 30.92 -37.88 -9.54
C HIS A 179 30.64 -36.38 -9.76
N THR A 180 29.37 -36.05 -9.98
CA THR A 180 28.89 -34.67 -9.84
C THR A 180 28.80 -34.30 -8.36
N ASP A 181 29.15 -33.05 -8.03
CA ASP A 181 29.07 -32.51 -6.67
C ASP A 181 27.68 -32.78 -6.03
N PRO A 182 27.60 -33.30 -4.78
CA PRO A 182 26.33 -33.57 -4.11
C PRO A 182 25.39 -32.36 -4.04
N LYS A 183 25.94 -31.14 -3.95
CA LYS A 183 25.15 -29.90 -3.96
C LYS A 183 24.42 -29.70 -5.30
N PHE A 184 25.06 -30.08 -6.41
CA PHE A 184 24.44 -30.02 -7.74
C PHE A 184 23.33 -31.06 -7.91
N ARG A 185 23.52 -32.30 -7.43
CA ARG A 185 22.46 -33.33 -7.47
C ARG A 185 21.23 -32.91 -6.68
N ASN A 186 21.41 -32.41 -5.45
CA ASN A 186 20.30 -31.94 -4.62
C ASN A 186 19.54 -30.79 -5.30
N LEU A 187 20.24 -29.85 -5.93
CA LEU A 187 19.62 -28.74 -6.66
C LEU A 187 18.82 -29.22 -7.88
N VAL A 188 19.33 -30.21 -8.62
CA VAL A 188 18.64 -30.80 -9.78
C VAL A 188 17.41 -31.61 -9.36
N GLU A 189 17.51 -32.41 -8.29
CA GLU A 189 16.39 -33.18 -7.75
C GLU A 189 15.28 -32.28 -7.22
N GLU A 190 15.64 -31.20 -6.52
CA GLU A 190 14.67 -30.23 -6.02
C GLU A 190 14.03 -29.42 -7.16
N ALA A 191 14.80 -29.05 -8.17
CA ALA A 191 14.28 -28.38 -9.36
C ALA A 191 13.25 -29.24 -10.12
N ASN A 192 13.41 -30.57 -10.12
CA ASN A 192 12.45 -31.49 -10.75
C ASN A 192 11.10 -31.57 -10.02
N ASN A 193 11.05 -31.27 -8.71
CA ASN A 193 9.83 -31.36 -7.90
C ASN A 193 9.01 -30.06 -7.87
N ILE A 194 9.51 -28.99 -8.50
CA ILE A 194 8.87 -27.68 -8.53
C ILE A 194 7.86 -27.58 -9.69
N ASP A 195 6.66 -27.07 -9.42
CA ASP A 195 5.66 -26.74 -10.45
C ASP A 195 6.15 -25.56 -11.32
N PRO A 196 6.38 -25.75 -12.63
CA PRO A 196 6.78 -24.68 -13.56
C PRO A 196 5.74 -23.57 -13.73
N TYR A 197 4.47 -23.86 -13.47
CA TYR A 197 3.34 -22.99 -13.80
C TYR A 197 2.66 -22.41 -12.55
N GLY A 198 3.31 -22.50 -11.39
CA GLY A 198 2.80 -21.90 -10.17
C GLY A 198 2.71 -20.37 -10.30
N ASN A 199 1.60 -19.79 -9.84
CA ASN A 199 1.42 -18.33 -9.75
C ASN A 199 2.12 -17.71 -8.52
N GLN A 200 3.01 -18.46 -7.87
CA GLN A 200 3.72 -18.03 -6.68
C GLN A 200 5.22 -18.17 -6.90
N LEU A 201 5.99 -17.33 -6.20
CA LEU A 201 7.43 -17.48 -6.10
C LEU A 201 7.77 -18.81 -5.42
N GLN A 202 8.90 -19.39 -5.80
CA GLN A 202 9.45 -20.56 -5.13
C GLN A 202 9.89 -20.22 -3.69
N SER A 203 10.05 -21.24 -2.85
CA SER A 203 10.46 -21.05 -1.47
C SER A 203 11.82 -20.34 -1.37
N ASP A 204 11.99 -19.45 -0.39
CA ASP A 204 13.27 -18.76 -0.12
C ASP A 204 14.43 -19.74 0.05
N ALA A 205 14.18 -20.91 0.63
CA ALA A 205 15.16 -21.98 0.79
C ALA A 205 15.75 -22.49 -0.54
N PHE A 206 14.96 -22.50 -1.62
CA PHE A 206 15.45 -22.84 -2.96
C PHE A 206 16.37 -21.75 -3.51
N TYR A 207 15.99 -20.48 -3.36
CA TYR A 207 16.81 -19.35 -3.79
C TYR A 207 18.12 -19.25 -3.02
N ASP A 208 18.11 -19.51 -1.71
CA ASP A 208 19.31 -19.55 -0.87
C ASP A 208 20.25 -20.68 -1.31
N ARG A 209 19.72 -21.88 -1.58
CA ARG A 209 20.52 -23.00 -2.11
C ARG A 209 21.11 -22.69 -3.48
N LEU A 210 20.34 -22.05 -4.37
CA LEU A 210 20.80 -21.63 -5.69
C LEU A 210 21.90 -20.57 -5.57
N ARG A 211 21.75 -19.60 -4.66
CA ARG A 211 22.76 -18.55 -4.39
C ARG A 211 24.05 -19.13 -3.83
N VAL A 212 23.97 -20.05 -2.86
CA VAL A 212 25.13 -20.76 -2.30
C VAL A 212 25.81 -21.59 -3.38
N PHE A 213 25.04 -22.31 -4.21
CA PHE A 213 25.59 -23.07 -5.34
C PHE A 213 26.35 -22.15 -6.30
N VAL A 214 25.76 -21.03 -6.74
CA VAL A 214 26.41 -20.09 -7.67
C VAL A 214 27.67 -19.47 -7.05
N ALA A 215 27.62 -19.07 -5.78
CA ALA A 215 28.78 -18.51 -5.09
C ALA A 215 29.93 -19.53 -4.97
N ASP A 216 29.61 -20.78 -4.62
CA ASP A 216 30.60 -21.84 -4.45
C ASP A 216 31.18 -22.35 -5.79
N PHE A 217 30.37 -22.39 -6.86
CA PHE A 217 30.81 -22.88 -8.17
C PHE A 217 31.43 -21.81 -9.08
N PHE A 218 30.97 -20.56 -9.00
CA PHE A 218 31.35 -19.47 -9.92
C PHE A 218 31.98 -18.24 -9.25
N GLY A 219 32.13 -18.21 -7.92
CA GLY A 219 32.76 -17.11 -7.19
C GLY A 219 34.29 -16.98 -7.42
N GLU A 220 34.89 -15.92 -6.86
CA GLU A 220 36.34 -15.64 -6.88
C GLU A 220 37.13 -16.74 -6.16
N GLY A 221 37.36 -17.85 -6.84
CA GLY A 221 37.90 -19.08 -6.28
C GLY A 221 37.46 -20.36 -7.00
N GLY A 222 36.51 -20.27 -7.94
CA GLY A 222 36.01 -21.35 -8.79
C GLY A 222 37.04 -21.92 -9.78
N SER A 223 38.21 -22.33 -9.29
CA SER A 223 39.13 -23.19 -10.01
C SER A 223 38.70 -24.65 -9.77
N LYS A 224 37.73 -25.13 -10.53
CA LYS A 224 37.64 -26.59 -10.80
C LYS A 224 38.34 -26.87 -12.13
N ARG A 225 39.65 -26.65 -12.15
CA ARG A 225 40.55 -27.25 -13.14
C ARG A 225 40.53 -28.75 -12.87
N LEU A 226 40.30 -29.55 -13.90
CA LEU A 226 40.38 -31.01 -13.82
C LEU A 226 41.79 -31.39 -13.33
N THR A 227 41.93 -31.78 -12.07
CA THR A 227 43.18 -32.32 -11.53
C THR A 227 43.14 -33.83 -11.66
N MET A 228 43.97 -34.35 -12.56
CA MET A 228 44.35 -35.76 -12.54
C MET A 228 45.31 -35.93 -11.36
N ASP A 229 44.80 -36.41 -10.23
CA ASP A 229 45.66 -36.84 -9.13
C ASP A 229 46.39 -38.12 -9.55
N LYS A 230 47.67 -38.19 -9.18
CA LYS A 230 48.64 -39.18 -9.65
C LYS A 230 48.62 -40.47 -8.85
#